data_AF-A0A0J7I7A8-F1
#
_entry.id   AF-A0A0J7I7A8-F1
#
_cell.length_a   1.000
_cell.length_b   1.000
_cell.length_c   1.000
_cell.angle_alpha   90.00
_cell.angle_beta   90.00
_cell.angle_gamma   90.00
#
_symmetry.space_group_name_H-M   'P 1'
#
loop_
_entity.id
_entity.type
_entity.pdbx_description
1 polymer ?
#
loop_
_entity_poly.entity_id
_entity_poly.type
_entity_poly.pdbx_seq_one_letter_code
_entity_poly.pdbx_strand_id
1 'polypeptide(L)'
;MKKILVFSFFALMYFPAFAQEDNTDYDLRNDEKYGYIIDKGGKKIEGIVRMNGDANNPWNNQKKVKFVAASDIDKSKKKQKFKTFDSDDIKEYIAFDENSNERHFEMIKYTNTKEGFNTATGGLSGNIKAFNNLTKSTQFAEVVKDGKIKVYKLYGYPTTFAAGQGQIDAADRETQRLKNAPSYIYSKKGGKIEELTLAKAKIIIADCSYAKGKLTSGAYASLKNDEKKRSGLGKLIKSQIDDVMSNVPEIVEEVITDYNENCK
;
A
#
# COMPACT_ATOMS: atom_id res chain seq x y z
N MET A 1 25.13 45.90 77.00
CA MET A 1 25.17 46.53 75.66
C MET A 1 24.69 45.54 74.62
N LYS A 2 23.87 46.02 73.68
CA LYS A 2 23.12 45.29 72.65
C LYS A 2 24.00 44.47 71.69
N LYS A 3 23.41 43.40 71.12
CA LYS A 3 23.39 42.97 69.69
C LYS A 3 23.23 41.43 69.60
N ILE A 4 22.01 40.92 69.40
CA ILE A 4 21.35 40.59 68.12
C ILE A 4 21.95 39.33 67.44
N LEU A 5 21.23 38.22 67.61
CA LEU A 5 20.77 37.23 66.61
C LEU A 5 21.37 37.30 65.19
N VAL A 6 21.99 36.20 64.74
CA VAL A 6 21.88 35.75 63.34
C VAL A 6 21.77 34.22 63.32
N PHE A 7 20.54 33.74 63.11
CA PHE A 7 20.23 32.40 62.63
C PHE A 7 20.65 32.34 61.15
N SER A 8 21.68 31.57 60.80
CA SER A 8 21.98 31.26 59.40
C SER A 8 21.03 30.17 58.91
N PHE A 9 19.93 30.61 58.31
CA PHE A 9 19.02 29.82 57.49
C PHE A 9 19.78 29.34 56.24
N PHE A 10 20.17 28.07 56.18
CA PHE A 10 20.57 27.43 54.93
C PHE A 10 19.30 27.20 54.11
N ALA A 11 18.92 28.20 53.31
CA ALA A 11 17.94 28.03 52.25
C ALA A 11 18.57 27.13 51.18
N LEU A 12 18.24 25.83 51.23
CA LEU A 12 18.35 24.95 50.07
C LEU A 12 17.48 25.56 48.96
N MET A 13 18.12 26.30 48.05
CA MET A 13 17.49 26.68 46.80
C MET A 13 17.20 25.39 46.04
N TYR A 14 15.97 24.92 46.18
CA TYR A 14 15.36 23.95 45.29
C TYR A 14 15.24 24.65 43.94
N PHE A 15 16.24 24.48 43.09
CA PHE A 15 16.04 24.72 41.67
C PHE A 15 15.15 23.56 41.19
N PRO A 16 13.88 23.78 40.80
CA PRO A 16 13.30 22.88 39.83
C PRO A 16 14.19 23.05 38.59
N ALA A 17 15.12 22.11 38.41
CA ALA A 17 15.60 21.79 37.09
C ALA A 17 14.35 21.36 36.33
N PHE A 18 13.68 22.34 35.71
CA PHE A 18 12.92 22.06 34.51
C PHE A 18 13.96 21.45 33.58
N ALA A 19 13.95 20.11 33.51
CA ALA A 19 14.46 19.43 32.35
C ALA A 19 13.68 20.04 31.19
N GLN A 20 14.28 21.06 30.57
CA GLN A 20 13.98 21.42 29.22
C GLN A 20 14.23 20.12 28.48
N GLU A 21 13.15 19.40 28.12
CA GLU A 21 13.20 18.39 27.09
C GLU A 21 13.70 19.13 25.86
N ASP A 22 15.03 19.18 25.71
CA ASP A 22 15.65 19.51 24.45
C ASP A 22 15.03 18.51 23.48
N ASN A 23 14.18 19.06 22.61
CA ASN A 23 13.52 18.36 21.53
C ASN A 23 14.63 17.91 20.55
N THR A 24 15.32 16.84 20.95
CA THR A 24 16.40 16.16 20.25
C THR A 24 15.84 15.06 19.34
N ASP A 25 14.55 15.11 19.06
CA ASP A 25 13.95 14.19 18.12
C ASP A 25 14.30 14.61 16.70
N TYR A 26 14.69 13.62 15.92
CA TYR A 26 15.00 13.82 14.51
C TYR A 26 13.71 14.19 13.78
N ASP A 27 13.64 15.41 13.26
CA ASP A 27 12.51 15.89 12.48
C ASP A 27 12.40 15.07 11.18
N LEU A 28 11.28 14.37 11.02
CA LEU A 28 10.98 13.60 9.83
C LEU A 28 10.81 14.51 8.62
N ARG A 29 11.35 14.08 7.48
CA ARG A 29 11.07 14.69 6.18
C ARG A 29 9.71 14.23 5.66
N ASN A 30 9.17 14.94 4.67
CA ASN A 30 7.85 14.62 4.09
C ASN A 30 7.72 13.18 3.57
N ASP A 31 8.82 12.61 3.06
CA ASP A 31 8.91 11.23 2.54
C ASP A 31 9.31 10.20 3.61
N GLU A 32 9.54 10.63 4.85
CA GLU A 32 9.92 9.81 6.00
C GLU A 32 8.73 9.64 6.94
N LYS A 33 8.47 8.40 7.31
CA LYS A 33 7.39 8.01 8.20
C LYS A 33 7.98 7.15 9.31
N TYR A 34 7.44 7.28 10.52
CA TYR A 34 7.66 6.24 11.52
C TYR A 34 7.13 4.91 10.97
N GLY A 35 7.71 3.81 11.43
CA GLY A 35 7.31 2.50 10.98
C GLY A 35 8.27 1.41 11.39
N TYR A 36 8.11 0.24 10.80
CA TYR A 36 8.95 -0.91 11.07
C TYR A 36 9.06 -1.82 9.86
N ILE A 37 10.07 -2.68 9.87
CA ILE A 37 10.20 -3.78 8.91
C ILE A 37 10.04 -5.11 9.63
N ILE A 38 9.55 -6.10 8.90
CA ILE A 38 9.59 -7.51 9.28
C ILE A 38 10.64 -8.20 8.42
N ASP A 39 11.74 -8.65 9.03
CA ASP A 39 12.80 -9.34 8.29
C ASP A 39 12.37 -10.73 7.80
N LYS A 40 13.23 -11.41 7.04
CA LYS A 40 12.97 -12.79 6.57
C LYS A 40 12.77 -13.79 7.71
N GLY A 41 13.37 -13.55 8.87
CA GLY A 41 13.19 -14.35 10.08
C GLY A 41 11.85 -14.09 10.78
N GLY A 42 11.12 -13.04 10.42
CA GLY A 42 9.92 -12.60 11.12
C GLY A 42 10.20 -11.66 12.30
N LYS A 43 11.43 -11.16 12.44
CA LYS A 43 11.78 -10.21 13.49
C LYS A 43 11.30 -8.81 13.10
N LYS A 44 10.57 -8.17 14.03
CA LYS A 44 10.19 -6.76 13.95
C LYS A 44 11.38 -5.87 14.28
N ILE A 45 11.62 -4.85 13.44
CA ILE A 45 12.65 -3.83 13.66
C ILE A 45 12.01 -2.46 13.48
N GLU A 46 11.88 -1.72 14.58
CA GLU A 46 11.33 -0.35 14.62
C GLU A 46 12.31 0.67 14.03
N GLY A 47 11.81 1.73 13.43
CA GLY A 47 12.63 2.81 12.92
C GLY A 47 11.89 3.82 12.05
N ILE A 48 12.59 4.36 11.07
CA ILE A 48 12.04 5.30 10.09
C ILE A 48 12.04 4.62 8.73
N VAL A 49 10.86 4.60 8.11
CA VAL A 49 10.63 4.18 6.73
C VAL A 49 10.60 5.41 5.84
N ARG A 50 11.50 5.45 4.86
CA ARG A 50 11.46 6.45 3.79
C ARG A 50 10.80 5.83 2.55
N MET A 51 9.62 6.36 2.23
CA MET A 51 8.82 5.95 1.08
C MET A 51 9.54 6.35 -0.22
N ASN A 52 9.65 5.44 -1.19
CA ASN A 52 10.29 5.73 -2.48
C ASN A 52 9.30 6.30 -3.52
N GLY A 53 8.01 6.11 -3.28
CA GLY A 53 6.91 6.63 -4.09
C GLY A 53 6.01 7.54 -3.28
N ASP A 54 5.32 8.40 -4.00
CA ASP A 54 4.32 9.33 -3.51
C ASP A 54 2.98 9.10 -4.21
N ALA A 55 2.00 9.99 -4.03
CA ALA A 55 0.73 9.93 -4.73
C ALA A 55 0.87 10.01 -6.27
N ASN A 56 1.95 10.63 -6.75
CA ASN A 56 2.22 10.75 -8.19
C ASN A 56 2.90 9.53 -8.79
N ASN A 57 3.65 8.76 -7.99
CA ASN A 57 4.43 7.60 -8.42
C ASN A 57 4.29 6.44 -7.41
N PRO A 58 3.07 5.98 -7.12
CA PRO A 58 2.83 5.05 -6.02
C PRO A 58 3.49 3.68 -6.25
N TRP A 59 3.65 3.26 -7.51
CA TRP A 59 4.33 2.03 -7.91
C TRP A 59 5.80 1.95 -7.46
N ASN A 60 6.45 3.07 -7.14
CA ASN A 60 7.84 3.04 -6.65
C ASN A 60 7.96 2.36 -5.28
N ASN A 61 6.92 2.42 -4.45
CA ASN A 61 6.86 1.74 -3.16
C ASN A 61 6.79 0.21 -3.30
N GLN A 62 6.35 -0.30 -4.46
CA GLN A 62 6.24 -1.73 -4.71
C GLN A 62 7.59 -2.42 -4.98
N LYS A 63 8.61 -1.66 -5.40
CA LYS A 63 9.91 -2.24 -5.78
C LYS A 63 10.88 -2.36 -4.62
N LYS A 64 10.92 -1.31 -3.79
CA LYS A 64 11.90 -1.16 -2.73
C LYS A 64 11.45 -0.12 -1.72
N VAL A 65 12.01 -0.21 -0.53
CA VAL A 65 11.83 0.73 0.57
C VAL A 65 13.19 1.13 1.15
N LYS A 66 13.28 2.32 1.72
CA LYS A 66 14.47 2.76 2.46
C LYS A 66 14.15 2.75 3.95
N PHE A 67 15.03 2.20 4.77
CA PHE A 67 14.80 2.07 6.20
C PHE A 67 16.07 2.35 7.02
N VAL A 68 15.90 2.94 8.19
CA VAL A 68 16.93 3.06 9.23
C VAL A 68 16.32 2.61 10.55
N ALA A 69 17.01 1.72 11.27
CA ALA A 69 16.54 1.23 12.56
C ALA A 69 16.62 2.36 13.59
N ALA A 70 15.70 2.37 14.56
CA ALA A 70 15.68 3.37 15.63
C ALA A 70 17.02 3.44 16.40
N SER A 71 17.67 2.29 16.59
CA SER A 71 19.00 2.19 17.23
C SER A 71 20.13 2.86 16.45
N ASP A 72 19.94 3.05 15.14
CA ASP A 72 20.97 3.54 14.22
C ASP A 72 20.78 5.03 13.88
N ILE A 73 19.75 5.67 14.45
CA ILE A 73 19.46 7.09 14.25
C ILE A 73 20.45 7.92 15.06
N ASP A 74 21.23 8.74 14.35
CA ASP A 74 22.12 9.71 14.95
C ASP A 74 21.40 11.06 15.08
N LYS A 75 20.89 11.34 16.28
CA LYS A 75 20.16 12.59 16.61
C LYS A 75 20.99 13.86 16.38
N SER A 76 22.33 13.76 16.35
CA SER A 76 23.19 14.91 16.04
C SER A 76 23.20 15.28 14.54
N LYS A 77 22.72 14.39 13.67
CA LYS A 77 22.71 14.58 12.21
C LYS A 77 21.35 15.02 11.70
N LYS A 78 21.36 16.04 10.83
CA LYS A 78 20.19 16.47 10.03
C LYS A 78 19.77 15.49 8.92
N LYS A 79 20.58 14.45 8.67
CA LYS A 79 20.39 13.45 7.60
C LYS A 79 20.81 12.09 8.12
N GLN A 80 19.88 11.13 8.10
CA GLN A 80 20.18 9.73 8.40
C GLN A 80 20.60 8.97 7.13
N LYS A 81 21.44 7.95 7.31
CA LYS A 81 21.84 7.02 6.25
C LYS A 81 20.86 5.84 6.24
N PHE A 82 19.98 5.81 5.25
CA PHE A 82 19.02 4.73 5.08
C PHE A 82 19.63 3.56 4.31
N LYS A 83 19.31 2.34 4.74
CA LYS A 83 19.53 1.12 3.96
C LYS A 83 18.38 0.94 2.99
N THR A 84 18.69 0.55 1.76
CA THR A 84 17.67 0.17 0.77
C THR A 84 17.39 -1.32 0.89
N PHE A 85 16.11 -1.68 0.87
CA PHE A 85 15.62 -3.04 0.85
C PHE A 85 14.76 -3.20 -0.40
N ASP A 86 15.09 -4.18 -1.23
CA ASP A 86 14.23 -4.62 -2.33
C ASP A 86 13.13 -5.54 -1.78
N SER A 87 12.10 -5.83 -2.61
CA SER A 87 10.99 -6.71 -2.24
C SER A 87 11.43 -8.08 -1.73
N ASP A 88 12.55 -8.60 -2.24
CA ASP A 88 13.10 -9.89 -1.83
C ASP A 88 13.90 -9.83 -0.54
N ASP A 89 14.19 -8.68 0.06
CA ASP A 89 15.08 -8.58 1.22
C ASP A 89 14.36 -8.71 2.57
N ILE A 90 13.07 -8.37 2.62
CA ILE A 90 12.23 -8.36 3.82
C ILE A 90 10.87 -8.97 3.51
N LYS A 91 10.12 -9.38 4.53
CA LYS A 91 8.76 -9.90 4.36
C LYS A 91 7.75 -8.79 4.17
N GLU A 92 7.92 -7.71 4.92
CA GLU A 92 6.95 -6.63 4.99
C GLU A 92 7.63 -5.36 5.51
N TYR A 93 7.10 -4.21 5.12
CA TYR A 93 7.34 -2.96 5.82
C TYR A 93 6.02 -2.25 6.13
N ILE A 94 6.02 -1.53 7.24
CA ILE A 94 4.86 -0.79 7.73
C ILE A 94 5.27 0.67 7.83
N ALA A 95 4.42 1.57 7.34
CA ALA A 95 4.60 3.01 7.46
C ALA A 95 3.34 3.63 8.03
N PHE A 96 3.47 4.49 9.05
CA PHE A 96 2.35 5.24 9.58
C PHE A 96 1.95 6.37 8.62
N ASP A 97 0.65 6.52 8.38
CA ASP A 97 0.11 7.66 7.63
C ASP A 97 0.01 8.93 8.51
N GLU A 98 -0.50 10.02 7.93
CA GLU A 98 -0.65 11.30 8.63
C GLU A 98 -1.67 11.25 9.79
N ASN A 99 -2.53 10.24 9.79
CA ASN A 99 -3.54 10.00 10.81
C ASN A 99 -3.09 8.91 11.82
N SER A 100 -1.81 8.51 11.79
CA SER A 100 -1.25 7.42 12.61
C SER A 100 -1.86 6.04 12.35
N ASN A 101 -2.44 5.80 11.17
CA ASN A 101 -2.85 4.46 10.76
C ASN A 101 -1.68 3.68 10.18
N GLU A 102 -1.60 2.39 10.50
CA GLU A 102 -0.60 1.49 9.92
C GLU A 102 -0.94 1.17 8.45
N ARG A 103 -0.02 1.48 7.55
CA ARG A 103 -0.07 1.01 6.15
C ARG A 103 0.91 -0.14 5.99
N HIS A 104 0.37 -1.32 5.73
CA HIS A 104 1.11 -2.57 5.61
C HIS A 104 1.48 -2.84 4.16
N PHE A 105 2.73 -3.17 3.90
CA PHE A 105 3.22 -3.48 2.56
C PHE A 105 3.94 -4.82 2.57
N GLU A 106 3.22 -5.86 2.14
CA GLU A 106 3.70 -7.24 2.17
C GLU A 106 4.37 -7.64 0.87
N MET A 107 5.47 -8.39 0.95
CA MET A 107 6.07 -9.03 -0.19
C MET A 107 5.13 -10.12 -0.71
N ILE A 108 4.77 -10.01 -1.97
CA ILE A 108 3.95 -10.98 -2.67
C ILE A 108 4.61 -11.46 -3.96
N LYS A 109 4.24 -12.67 -4.37
CA LYS A 109 4.54 -13.21 -5.70
C LYS A 109 3.27 -13.16 -6.54
N TYR A 110 3.20 -12.20 -7.45
CA TYR A 110 2.04 -12.04 -8.32
C TYR A 110 2.43 -11.52 -9.70
N THR A 111 1.83 -12.12 -10.72
CA THR A 111 1.94 -11.68 -12.11
C THR A 111 0.65 -11.02 -12.52
N ASN A 112 0.70 -9.71 -12.79
CA ASN A 112 -0.44 -9.00 -13.36
C ASN A 112 -0.49 -9.25 -14.88
N THR A 113 -1.22 -10.28 -15.30
CA THR A 113 -1.31 -10.64 -16.72
C THR A 113 -2.04 -9.57 -17.54
N LYS A 114 -3.01 -8.84 -16.99
CA LYS A 114 -3.77 -7.81 -17.74
C LYS A 114 -2.91 -6.60 -18.11
N GLU A 115 -2.09 -6.12 -17.18
CA GLU A 115 -1.19 -4.97 -17.44
C GLU A 115 -0.06 -5.31 -18.43
N GLY A 116 0.33 -6.59 -18.51
CA GLY A 116 1.28 -7.08 -19.52
C GLY A 116 0.74 -7.07 -20.96
N PHE A 117 -0.58 -7.07 -21.14
CA PHE A 117 -1.20 -6.94 -22.46
C PHE A 117 -1.51 -5.48 -22.83
N ASN A 118 -1.86 -4.62 -21.88
CA ASN A 118 -2.19 -3.21 -22.15
C ASN A 118 -0.98 -2.33 -22.51
N THR A 119 0.22 -2.71 -22.05
CA THR A 119 1.48 -2.02 -22.37
C THR A 119 2.13 -2.51 -23.68
N ALA A 120 1.49 -3.45 -24.38
CA ALA A 120 2.01 -4.08 -25.59
C ALA A 120 1.71 -3.24 -26.85
N THR A 121 2.43 -2.14 -27.03
CA THR A 121 2.43 -1.34 -28.28
C THR A 121 3.56 -1.72 -29.25
N GLY A 122 4.37 -2.73 -28.91
CA GLY A 122 5.47 -3.24 -29.74
C GLY A 122 5.12 -4.55 -30.46
N GLY A 123 5.87 -4.91 -31.50
CA GLY A 123 5.72 -6.20 -32.17
C GLY A 123 5.92 -7.41 -31.23
N LEU A 124 5.50 -8.59 -31.69
CA LEU A 124 5.42 -9.86 -30.94
C LEU A 124 6.65 -10.18 -30.06
N SER A 125 7.86 -9.81 -30.48
CA SER A 125 9.11 -10.06 -29.76
C SER A 125 9.41 -9.08 -28.62
N GLY A 126 8.97 -7.82 -28.72
CA GLY A 126 9.04 -6.84 -27.63
C GLY A 126 8.04 -7.17 -26.52
N ASN A 127 6.88 -7.72 -26.91
CA ASN A 127 5.81 -8.12 -26.00
C ASN A 127 6.25 -9.26 -25.07
N ILE A 128 7.06 -10.20 -25.55
CA ILE A 128 7.58 -11.30 -24.73
C ILE A 128 8.57 -10.82 -23.67
N LYS A 129 9.37 -9.77 -23.93
CA LYS A 129 10.32 -9.21 -22.94
C LYS A 129 9.61 -8.38 -21.86
N ALA A 130 8.62 -7.56 -22.22
CA ALA A 130 7.79 -6.83 -21.26
C ALA A 130 6.98 -7.82 -20.38
N PHE A 131 6.39 -8.84 -21.00
CA PHE A 131 5.69 -9.92 -20.31
C PHE A 131 6.63 -10.74 -19.40
N ASN A 132 7.86 -11.02 -19.81
CA ASN A 132 8.84 -11.74 -18.98
C ASN A 132 9.33 -10.95 -17.75
N ASN A 133 9.39 -9.61 -17.81
CA ASN A 133 9.72 -8.78 -16.65
C ASN A 133 8.52 -8.63 -15.68
N LEU A 134 7.29 -8.73 -16.18
CA LEU A 134 6.06 -8.70 -15.37
C LEU A 134 5.67 -10.07 -14.77
N THR A 135 6.21 -11.17 -15.29
CA THR A 135 5.83 -12.56 -14.91
C THR A 135 6.63 -13.17 -13.75
N LYS A 136 7.66 -12.47 -13.23
CA LYS A 136 8.51 -13.00 -12.13
C LYS A 136 8.77 -12.01 -11.00
N SER A 137 8.05 -10.88 -10.94
CA SER A 137 8.34 -9.85 -9.94
C SER A 137 7.72 -10.20 -8.59
N THR A 138 8.56 -10.52 -7.61
CA THR A 138 8.26 -10.23 -6.21
C THR A 138 8.15 -8.73 -6.06
N GLN A 139 7.11 -8.28 -5.39
CA GLN A 139 6.86 -6.86 -5.16
C GLN A 139 6.15 -6.68 -3.82
N PHE A 140 6.31 -5.51 -3.22
CA PHE A 140 5.46 -5.12 -2.12
C PHE A 140 4.07 -4.77 -2.64
N ALA A 141 3.04 -5.20 -1.93
CA ALA A 141 1.66 -4.79 -2.17
C ALA A 141 1.06 -4.26 -0.88
N GLU A 142 0.31 -3.17 -0.99
CA GLU A 142 -0.36 -2.57 0.16
C GLU A 142 -1.52 -3.48 0.60
N VAL A 143 -1.53 -3.92 1.85
CA VAL A 143 -2.65 -4.67 2.42
C VAL A 143 -3.77 -3.68 2.70
N VAL A 144 -4.91 -3.85 2.05
CA VAL A 144 -6.10 -3.00 2.26
C VAL A 144 -7.12 -3.66 3.19
N LYS A 145 -7.12 -4.99 3.24
CA LYS A 145 -7.95 -5.73 4.18
C LYS A 145 -7.22 -6.99 4.60
N ASP A 146 -7.06 -7.18 5.90
CA ASP A 146 -6.52 -8.41 6.47
C ASP A 146 -7.64 -9.27 7.06
N GLY A 147 -7.47 -10.58 7.00
CA GLY A 147 -8.43 -11.58 7.48
C GLY A 147 -8.36 -12.88 6.70
N LYS A 148 -9.46 -13.66 6.75
CA LYS A 148 -9.57 -14.94 6.03
C LYS A 148 -9.47 -14.75 4.52
N ILE A 149 -9.94 -13.63 4.02
CA ILE A 149 -9.63 -13.12 2.69
C ILE A 149 -8.78 -11.87 2.91
N LYS A 150 -7.49 -12.00 2.59
CA LYS A 150 -6.56 -10.88 2.58
C LYS A 150 -6.59 -10.23 1.20
N VAL A 151 -6.78 -8.93 1.15
CA VAL A 151 -6.84 -8.15 -0.09
C VAL A 151 -5.67 -7.18 -0.12
N TYR A 152 -5.03 -7.10 -1.27
CA TYR A 152 -3.93 -6.19 -1.54
C TYR A 152 -4.27 -5.25 -2.70
N LYS A 153 -3.64 -4.09 -2.66
CA LYS A 153 -3.69 -3.05 -3.68
C LYS A 153 -2.32 -2.96 -4.37
N LEU A 154 -2.37 -2.95 -5.69
CA LEU A 154 -1.22 -2.95 -6.59
C LEU A 154 -1.42 -1.94 -7.72
N TYR A 155 -0.44 -1.11 -7.95
CA TYR A 155 -0.34 -0.24 -9.12
C TYR A 155 0.43 -0.93 -10.24
N GLY A 156 -0.03 -0.72 -11.48
CA GLY A 156 0.76 -1.06 -12.66
C GLY A 156 1.93 -0.08 -12.84
N TYR A 157 2.92 -0.49 -13.61
CA TYR A 157 4.10 0.33 -13.89
C TYR A 157 3.90 1.11 -15.20
N PRO A 158 4.19 2.42 -15.24
CA PRO A 158 4.16 3.18 -16.48
C PRO A 158 5.23 2.67 -17.44
N THR A 159 5.01 2.88 -18.74
CA THR A 159 5.99 2.55 -19.77
C THR A 159 7.23 3.43 -19.61
N THR A 160 8.43 2.84 -19.75
CA THR A 160 9.70 3.55 -19.49
C THR A 160 10.21 4.34 -20.69
N PHE A 161 9.56 4.26 -21.85
CA PHE A 161 10.00 4.90 -23.08
C PHE A 161 8.82 5.25 -23.99
N ALA A 162 8.75 6.51 -24.42
CA ALA A 162 7.84 7.00 -25.45
C ALA A 162 8.64 7.93 -26.38
N ALA A 163 8.57 7.73 -27.70
CA ALA A 163 9.29 8.52 -28.68
C ALA A 163 8.29 9.26 -29.59
N GLY A 164 8.32 10.60 -29.51
CA GLY A 164 7.43 11.48 -30.27
C GLY A 164 6.15 11.86 -29.53
N GLN A 165 5.62 13.05 -29.85
CA GLN A 165 4.58 13.72 -29.06
C GLN A 165 3.30 12.86 -28.87
N GLY A 166 2.82 12.20 -29.92
CA GLY A 166 1.63 11.35 -29.83
C GLY A 166 1.78 10.13 -28.91
N GLN A 167 3.01 9.61 -28.77
CA GLN A 167 3.30 8.51 -27.83
C GLN A 167 3.44 9.02 -26.40
N ILE A 168 3.98 10.23 -26.21
CA ILE A 168 4.08 10.91 -24.91
C ILE A 168 2.69 11.14 -24.34
N ASP A 169 1.78 11.73 -25.12
CA ASP A 169 0.40 12.00 -24.66
C ASP A 169 -0.36 10.70 -24.32
N ALA A 170 -0.08 9.61 -25.04
CA ALA A 170 -0.65 8.30 -24.74
C ALA A 170 -0.07 7.70 -23.46
N ALA A 171 1.25 7.81 -23.25
CA ALA A 171 1.92 7.34 -22.04
C ALA A 171 1.50 8.15 -20.80
N ASP A 172 1.28 9.46 -20.93
CA ASP A 172 0.80 10.31 -19.85
C ASP A 172 -0.62 9.95 -19.44
N ARG A 173 -1.52 9.74 -20.42
CA ARG A 173 -2.89 9.26 -20.14
C ARG A 173 -2.88 7.91 -19.45
N GLU A 174 -2.04 6.98 -19.90
CA GLU A 174 -1.92 5.67 -19.28
C GLU A 174 -1.35 5.77 -17.86
N THR A 175 -0.34 6.61 -17.66
CA THR A 175 0.24 6.87 -16.34
C THR A 175 -0.82 7.42 -15.37
N GLN A 176 -1.69 8.33 -15.82
CA GLN A 176 -2.81 8.81 -15.01
C GLN A 176 -3.85 7.71 -14.73
N ARG A 177 -4.16 6.86 -15.71
CA ARG A 177 -5.03 5.69 -15.50
C ARG A 177 -4.45 4.77 -14.43
N LEU A 178 -3.15 4.45 -14.51
CA LEU A 178 -2.46 3.59 -13.56
C LEU A 178 -2.48 4.14 -12.12
N LYS A 179 -2.39 5.47 -11.95
CA LYS A 179 -2.52 6.12 -10.63
C LYS A 179 -3.93 5.98 -10.06
N ASN A 180 -4.95 6.11 -10.91
CA ASN A 180 -6.34 6.22 -10.47
C ASN A 180 -7.10 4.89 -10.46
N ALA A 181 -6.58 3.86 -11.15
CA ALA A 181 -7.19 2.54 -11.26
C ALA A 181 -6.21 1.43 -10.82
N PRO A 182 -5.83 1.39 -9.53
CA PRO A 182 -5.01 0.30 -9.01
C PRO A 182 -5.76 -1.04 -9.14
N SER A 183 -5.00 -2.10 -9.36
CA SER A 183 -5.50 -3.48 -9.29
C SER A 183 -5.67 -3.90 -7.83
N TYR A 184 -6.75 -4.63 -7.56
CA TYR A 184 -6.94 -5.33 -6.30
C TYR A 184 -6.75 -6.82 -6.54
N ILE A 185 -6.00 -7.46 -5.66
CA ILE A 185 -5.73 -8.88 -5.67
C ILE A 185 -6.06 -9.45 -4.29
N TYR A 186 -6.32 -10.75 -4.21
CA TYR A 186 -6.68 -11.37 -2.94
C TYR A 186 -6.01 -12.73 -2.77
N SER A 187 -5.84 -13.12 -1.51
CA SER A 187 -5.54 -14.48 -1.09
C SER A 187 -6.59 -14.92 -0.07
N LYS A 188 -7.18 -16.09 -0.29
CA LYS A 188 -8.14 -16.67 0.64
C LYS A 188 -7.45 -17.78 1.44
N LYS A 189 -7.45 -17.63 2.77
CA LYS A 189 -6.88 -18.57 3.76
C LYS A 189 -5.44 -18.97 3.42
N GLY A 190 -4.63 -18.00 2.97
CA GLY A 190 -3.23 -18.20 2.57
C GLY A 190 -3.05 -18.91 1.22
N GLY A 191 -4.12 -19.06 0.44
CA GLY A 191 -4.10 -19.63 -0.90
C GLY A 191 -3.38 -18.76 -1.93
N LYS A 192 -3.39 -19.24 -3.18
CA LYS A 192 -2.79 -18.53 -4.31
C LYS A 192 -3.41 -17.13 -4.46
N ILE A 193 -2.56 -16.15 -4.76
CA ILE A 193 -2.99 -14.79 -5.06
C ILE A 193 -3.66 -14.73 -6.44
N GLU A 194 -4.83 -14.12 -6.49
CA GLU A 194 -5.62 -13.92 -7.72
C GLU A 194 -6.15 -12.48 -7.82
N GLU A 195 -6.52 -12.06 -9.03
CA GLU A 195 -7.19 -10.77 -9.25
C GLU A 195 -8.59 -10.76 -8.62
N LEU A 196 -8.88 -9.71 -7.84
CA LEU A 196 -10.21 -9.48 -7.30
C LEU A 196 -11.07 -8.79 -8.36
N THR A 197 -12.10 -9.50 -8.81
CA THR A 197 -13.09 -9.00 -9.76
C THR A 197 -14.48 -9.25 -9.18
N LEU A 198 -15.51 -8.57 -9.70
CA LEU A 198 -16.90 -8.80 -9.28
C LEU A 198 -17.32 -10.28 -9.41
N ALA A 199 -16.90 -10.96 -10.48
CA ALA A 199 -17.15 -12.39 -10.66
C ALA A 199 -16.44 -13.24 -9.59
N LYS A 200 -15.18 -12.92 -9.28
CA LYS A 200 -14.42 -13.61 -8.24
C LYS A 200 -15.00 -13.35 -6.84
N ALA A 201 -15.47 -12.13 -6.56
CA ALA A 201 -16.11 -11.79 -5.29
C ALA A 201 -17.32 -12.68 -4.97
N LYS A 202 -18.15 -13.00 -5.98
CA LYS A 202 -19.28 -13.94 -5.83
C LYS A 202 -18.84 -15.37 -5.53
N ILE A 203 -17.72 -15.81 -6.13
CA ILE A 203 -17.18 -17.17 -5.95
C ILE A 203 -16.53 -17.33 -4.57
N ILE A 204 -15.74 -16.34 -4.13
CA ILE A 204 -14.94 -16.46 -2.91
C ILE A 204 -15.79 -16.47 -1.64
N ILE A 205 -17.01 -15.93 -1.67
CA ILE A 205 -17.92 -15.96 -0.52
C ILE A 205 -18.89 -17.16 -0.53
N ALA A 206 -18.88 -17.97 -1.59
CA ALA A 206 -19.90 -19.00 -1.83
C ALA A 206 -19.89 -20.13 -0.78
N ASP A 207 -18.79 -20.31 -0.06
CA ASP A 207 -18.63 -21.29 1.02
C ASP A 207 -19.13 -20.80 2.38
N CYS A 208 -19.56 -19.54 2.49
CA CYS A 208 -20.09 -18.98 3.73
C CYS A 208 -21.59 -18.77 3.64
N SER A 209 -22.36 -19.49 4.48
CA SER A 209 -23.83 -19.38 4.50
C SER A 209 -24.32 -17.95 4.77
N TYR A 210 -23.63 -17.21 5.65
CA TYR A 210 -24.00 -15.83 5.98
C TYR A 210 -23.87 -14.90 4.77
N ALA A 211 -22.67 -14.85 4.17
CA ALA A 211 -22.41 -14.01 3.01
C ALA A 211 -23.22 -14.47 1.77
N LYS A 212 -23.39 -15.78 1.59
CA LYS A 212 -24.26 -16.34 0.55
C LYS A 212 -25.72 -15.90 0.74
N GLY A 213 -26.23 -15.89 1.97
CA GLY A 213 -27.56 -15.40 2.29
C GLY A 213 -27.76 -13.94 1.87
N LYS A 214 -26.84 -13.06 2.28
CA LYS A 214 -26.84 -11.64 1.89
C LYS A 214 -26.72 -11.43 0.38
N LEU A 215 -25.89 -12.22 -0.30
CA LEU A 215 -25.81 -12.21 -1.76
C LEU A 215 -27.16 -12.58 -2.39
N THR A 216 -27.81 -13.65 -1.92
CA THR A 216 -29.10 -14.10 -2.46
C THR A 216 -30.24 -13.13 -2.19
N SER A 217 -30.22 -12.41 -1.07
CA SER A 217 -31.21 -11.38 -0.77
C SER A 217 -30.92 -10.04 -1.47
N GLY A 218 -29.84 -9.94 -2.25
CA GLY A 218 -29.42 -8.70 -2.91
C GLY A 218 -28.99 -7.60 -1.94
N ALA A 219 -28.56 -7.97 -0.73
CA ALA A 219 -28.13 -7.03 0.29
C ALA A 219 -26.81 -6.34 -0.06
N TYR A 220 -25.93 -7.02 -0.82
CA TYR A 220 -24.69 -6.44 -1.30
C TYR A 220 -24.93 -5.48 -2.48
N ALA A 221 -24.86 -4.18 -2.23
CA ALA A 221 -25.00 -3.16 -3.27
C ALA A 221 -23.87 -3.24 -4.29
N SER A 222 -22.64 -3.45 -3.81
CA SER A 222 -21.42 -3.53 -4.62
C SER A 222 -21.37 -4.70 -5.61
N LEU A 223 -22.23 -5.72 -5.42
CA LEU A 223 -22.33 -6.90 -6.29
C LEU A 223 -23.53 -6.87 -7.25
N LYS A 224 -24.33 -5.80 -7.21
CA LYS A 224 -25.38 -5.56 -8.21
C LYS A 224 -24.69 -5.30 -9.54
N ASN A 225 -25.09 -6.03 -10.57
CA ASN A 225 -24.62 -5.73 -11.91
C ASN A 225 -25.26 -4.39 -12.28
N ASP A 226 -24.46 -3.37 -12.57
CA ASP A 226 -24.97 -2.15 -13.18
C ASP A 226 -25.86 -2.53 -14.36
N GLU A 227 -27.04 -1.94 -14.41
CA GLU A 227 -28.02 -2.18 -15.46
C GLU A 227 -27.31 -2.14 -16.81
N LYS A 228 -27.53 -3.18 -17.63
CA LYS A 228 -26.96 -3.32 -18.97
C LYS A 228 -27.10 -2.00 -19.74
N LYS A 229 -26.07 -1.15 -19.73
CA LYS A 229 -25.88 -0.12 -20.76
C LYS A 229 -25.73 -0.91 -22.06
N ARG A 230 -26.82 -1.08 -22.80
CA ARG A 230 -26.85 -1.66 -24.14
C ARG A 230 -25.98 -0.75 -25.03
N SER A 231 -24.67 -0.98 -25.06
CA SER A 231 -23.78 -0.27 -25.98
C SER A 231 -23.92 -0.91 -27.36
N GLY A 232 -24.41 -0.14 -28.33
CA GLY A 232 -24.33 -0.50 -29.74
C GLY A 232 -22.90 -0.92 -30.11
N LEU A 233 -22.81 -1.90 -30.99
CA LEU A 233 -21.67 -2.78 -31.34
C LEU A 233 -20.28 -2.14 -31.57
N GLY A 234 -20.13 -0.81 -31.53
CA GLY A 234 -18.88 -0.09 -31.86
C GLY A 234 -18.09 0.51 -30.69
N LYS A 235 -18.62 0.56 -29.46
CA LYS A 235 -17.91 1.14 -28.28
C LYS A 235 -17.38 0.10 -27.27
N LEU A 236 -17.50 -1.18 -27.60
CA LEU A 236 -17.57 -2.27 -26.61
C LEU A 236 -16.23 -2.70 -25.97
N ILE A 237 -15.07 -2.30 -26.49
CA ILE A 237 -13.78 -2.78 -25.97
C ILE A 237 -13.21 -1.84 -24.89
N LYS A 238 -13.58 -0.56 -24.89
CA LYS A 238 -12.98 0.43 -23.97
C LYS A 238 -13.80 0.67 -22.70
N SER A 239 -15.14 0.70 -22.80
CA SER A 239 -16.00 1.01 -21.66
C SER A 239 -16.18 -0.14 -20.66
N GLN A 240 -15.92 -1.39 -21.07
CA GLN A 240 -16.05 -2.55 -20.16
C GLN A 240 -14.88 -2.68 -19.18
N ILE A 241 -13.73 -2.10 -19.47
CA ILE A 241 -12.58 -2.12 -18.56
C ILE A 241 -12.72 -1.03 -17.49
N ASP A 242 -13.29 0.12 -17.86
CA ASP A 242 -13.48 1.26 -16.96
C ASP A 242 -14.63 1.05 -15.94
N ASP A 243 -15.76 0.45 -16.33
CA ASP A 243 -16.93 0.24 -15.43
C ASP A 243 -16.79 -0.97 -14.46
N VAL A 244 -15.90 -1.94 -14.73
CA VAL A 244 -15.79 -3.17 -13.88
C VAL A 244 -14.84 -2.99 -12.69
N MET A 245 -13.95 -2.00 -12.75
CA MET A 245 -12.95 -1.73 -11.70
C MET A 245 -13.45 -0.73 -10.64
N SER A 246 -14.47 0.08 -10.92
CA SER A 246 -14.95 1.15 -10.02
C SER A 246 -15.52 0.64 -8.71
N ASN A 247 -16.17 -0.53 -8.72
CA ASN A 247 -16.87 -1.03 -7.54
C ASN A 247 -16.00 -1.93 -6.65
N VAL A 248 -14.75 -2.21 -7.05
CA VAL A 248 -13.88 -3.12 -6.29
C VAL A 248 -13.57 -2.62 -4.87
N PRO A 249 -13.27 -1.34 -4.63
CA PRO A 249 -13.14 -0.82 -3.26
C PRO A 249 -14.40 -1.04 -2.40
N GLU A 250 -15.59 -0.85 -2.98
CA GLU A 250 -16.86 -1.08 -2.28
C GLU A 250 -17.08 -2.58 -2.00
N ILE A 251 -16.70 -3.46 -2.92
CA ILE A 251 -16.70 -4.92 -2.69
C ILE A 251 -15.80 -5.26 -1.51
N VAL A 252 -14.63 -4.63 -1.38
CA VAL A 252 -13.73 -4.87 -0.24
C VAL A 252 -14.39 -4.44 1.06
N GLU A 253 -14.94 -3.23 1.12
CA GLU A 253 -15.55 -2.72 2.34
C GLU A 253 -16.85 -3.43 2.73
N GLU A 254 -17.66 -3.84 1.77
CA GLU A 254 -18.94 -4.47 2.04
C GLU A 254 -18.81 -5.99 2.13
N VAL A 255 -18.37 -6.64 1.05
CA VAL A 255 -18.43 -8.09 0.90
C VAL A 255 -17.28 -8.78 1.65
N ILE A 256 -16.06 -8.26 1.50
CA ILE A 256 -14.88 -8.90 2.08
C ILE A 256 -14.82 -8.70 3.59
N THR A 257 -15.14 -7.49 4.08
CA THR A 257 -15.30 -7.22 5.52
C THR A 257 -16.27 -8.21 6.15
N ASP A 258 -17.47 -8.31 5.57
CA ASP A 258 -18.55 -9.12 6.10
C ASP A 258 -18.19 -10.62 6.09
N TYR A 259 -17.46 -11.08 5.07
CA TYR A 259 -16.90 -12.43 5.06
C TYR A 259 -15.88 -12.65 6.18
N ASN A 260 -14.92 -11.73 6.33
CA ASN A 260 -13.83 -11.87 7.30
C ASN A 260 -14.36 -11.91 8.75
N GLU A 261 -15.40 -11.15 9.05
CA GLU A 261 -16.03 -11.06 10.36
C GLU A 261 -16.95 -12.26 10.66
N ASN A 262 -17.74 -12.72 9.69
CA ASN A 262 -18.86 -13.62 9.97
C ASN A 262 -18.65 -15.08 9.51
N CYS A 263 -17.66 -15.35 8.67
CA CYS A 263 -17.48 -16.67 8.06
C CYS A 263 -16.33 -17.42 8.72
N LYS A 264 -16.49 -18.70 9.08
CA LYS A 264 -15.43 -19.51 9.73
C LYS A 264 -14.42 -20.09 8.74
#